data_AF-A0A9E3BIG6-F1
#
_entry.id   AF-A0A9E3BIG6-F1
#
_cell.length_a   1.000
_cell.length_b   1.000
_cell.length_c   1.000
_cell.angle_alpha   90.00
_cell.angle_beta   90.00
_cell.angle_gamma   90.00
#
_symmetry.space_group_name_H-M   'P 1'
#
loop_
_entity.id
_entity.type
_entity.pdbx_description
1 polymer ?
#
loop_
_entity_poly.entity_id
_entity_poly.type
_entity_poly.pdbx_seq_one_letter_code
_entity_poly.pdbx_strand_id
1 'polypeptide(L)'
;PAIGLDGDWTSEIADAMLASPDYPDAAEARADKISGSWANVDPAVLDAELDEHLVALPNGRYGWRVSLPAMMSYWSELAREMVLPSSGIATTLVRPAWTSPPYVTDRLVDALRERLGADFALVSFDCDHMVAESKPAEVAALIRERMG
;
A
#
# COMPACT_ATOMS: atom_id res chain seq x y z
N PRO A 1 6.80 -8.42 4.93
CA PRO A 1 6.86 -6.99 5.28
C PRO A 1 7.14 -6.83 6.77
N ALA A 2 8.33 -6.34 7.09
CA ALA A 2 8.62 -5.79 8.40
C ALA A 2 9.31 -4.46 8.11
N ILE A 3 8.60 -3.37 8.37
CA ILE A 3 9.03 -2.02 8.01
C ILE A 3 9.06 -1.09 9.23
N GLY A 4 8.76 -1.62 10.41
CA GLY A 4 8.82 -0.90 11.67
C GLY A 4 7.79 0.21 11.80
N LEU A 5 6.55 -0.03 11.35
CA LEU A 5 5.44 0.87 11.66
C LEU A 5 5.13 0.89 13.16
N ASP A 6 4.45 1.93 13.59
CA ASP A 6 3.95 2.03 14.95
C ASP A 6 2.91 0.93 15.25
N GLY A 7 3.14 0.20 16.34
CA GLY A 7 2.32 -0.97 16.71
C GLY A 7 0.90 -0.60 17.12
N ASP A 8 0.74 0.52 17.83
CA ASP A 8 -0.57 0.98 18.29
C ASP A 8 -1.39 1.46 17.09
N TRP A 9 -0.79 2.25 16.20
CA TRP A 9 -1.44 2.72 14.97
C TRP A 9 -1.85 1.57 14.03
N THR A 10 -0.97 0.57 13.84
CA THR A 10 -1.34 -0.61 13.03
C THR A 10 -2.44 -1.45 13.68
N SER A 11 -2.49 -1.53 15.02
CA SER A 11 -3.60 -2.15 15.75
C SER A 11 -4.91 -1.41 15.54
N GLU A 12 -4.91 -0.07 15.61
CA GLU A 12 -6.10 0.75 15.36
C GLU A 12 -6.67 0.53 13.95
N ILE A 13 -5.80 0.45 12.93
CA ILE A 13 -6.23 0.17 11.56
C ILE A 13 -6.81 -1.25 11.45
N ALA A 14 -6.15 -2.24 12.06
CA ALA A 14 -6.62 -3.63 12.04
C ALA A 14 -8.00 -3.75 12.70
N ASP A 15 -8.20 -3.12 13.86
CA ASP A 15 -9.48 -3.10 14.57
C ASP A 15 -10.57 -2.42 13.76
N ALA A 16 -10.28 -1.28 13.12
CA ALA A 16 -11.23 -0.58 12.25
C ALA A 16 -11.64 -1.45 11.04
N MET A 17 -10.68 -2.11 10.39
CA MET A 17 -10.93 -3.05 9.29
C MET A 17 -11.77 -4.25 9.75
N LEU A 18 -11.48 -4.80 10.93
CA LEU A 18 -12.22 -5.94 11.48
C LEU A 18 -13.66 -5.58 11.85
N ALA A 19 -13.87 -4.36 12.35
CA ALA A 19 -15.20 -3.87 12.73
C ALA A 19 -16.12 -3.64 11.53
N SER A 20 -15.57 -3.30 10.36
CA SER A 20 -16.31 -3.04 9.12
C SER A 20 -15.64 -3.72 7.91
N PRO A 21 -15.73 -5.06 7.79
CA PRO A 21 -14.96 -5.81 6.79
C PRO A 21 -15.61 -5.84 5.38
N ASP A 22 -16.84 -5.33 5.26
CA ASP A 22 -17.64 -5.38 4.04
C ASP A 22 -18.51 -4.12 3.87
N TYR A 23 -19.05 -3.95 2.67
CA TYR A 23 -19.85 -2.80 2.24
C TYR A 23 -21.26 -3.25 1.87
N PRO A 24 -22.30 -2.41 2.03
CA PRO A 24 -23.65 -2.76 1.62
C PRO A 24 -23.78 -2.92 0.09
N ASP A 25 -23.03 -2.12 -0.68
CA ASP A 25 -22.99 -2.20 -2.14
C ASP A 25 -21.64 -1.76 -2.71
N ALA A 26 -21.45 -1.99 -4.01
CA ALA A 26 -20.23 -1.63 -4.71
C ALA A 26 -20.01 -0.11 -4.82
N ALA A 27 -21.08 0.70 -4.80
CA ALA A 27 -20.96 2.15 -4.85
C ALA A 27 -20.38 2.72 -3.55
N GLU A 28 -20.77 2.16 -2.40
CA GLU A 28 -20.19 2.52 -1.11
C GLU A 28 -18.71 2.09 -1.01
N ALA A 29 -18.38 0.87 -1.48
CA ALA A 29 -16.99 0.43 -1.56
C ALA A 29 -16.12 1.37 -2.43
N ARG A 30 -16.67 1.83 -3.55
CA ARG A 30 -15.99 2.80 -4.44
C ARG A 30 -15.82 4.15 -3.78
N ALA A 31 -16.86 4.65 -3.12
CA ALA A 31 -16.83 5.93 -2.42
C ALA A 31 -15.77 5.94 -1.31
N ASP A 32 -15.70 4.86 -0.53
CA ASP A 32 -14.66 4.64 0.49
C ASP A 32 -13.25 4.77 -0.11
N LYS A 33 -12.96 4.06 -1.22
CA LYS A 33 -11.65 4.11 -1.88
C LYS A 33 -11.25 5.50 -2.38
N ILE A 34 -12.17 6.20 -3.05
CA ILE A 34 -11.90 7.55 -3.59
C ILE A 34 -11.73 8.58 -2.48
N SER A 35 -12.44 8.42 -1.37
CA SER A 35 -12.31 9.31 -0.21
C SER A 35 -10.99 9.13 0.55
N GLY A 36 -10.27 8.02 0.30
CA GLY A 36 -9.01 7.68 0.95
C GLY A 36 -7.90 7.38 -0.04
N SER A 37 -7.31 6.18 0.08
CA SER A 37 -6.04 5.78 -0.56
C SER A 37 -6.00 5.85 -2.09
N TRP A 38 -7.14 5.99 -2.76
CA TRP A 38 -7.27 5.93 -4.22
C TRP A 38 -7.73 7.26 -4.84
N ALA A 39 -7.69 8.37 -4.09
CA ALA A 39 -8.21 9.67 -4.54
C ALA A 39 -7.63 10.18 -5.87
N ASN A 40 -6.42 9.74 -6.26
CA ASN A 40 -5.74 10.16 -7.49
C ASN A 40 -5.68 9.08 -8.58
N VAL A 41 -6.31 7.92 -8.36
CA VAL A 41 -6.34 6.85 -9.36
C VAL A 41 -7.32 7.23 -10.47
N ASP A 42 -6.96 6.95 -11.72
CA ASP A 42 -7.87 7.13 -12.86
C ASP A 42 -9.18 6.36 -12.59
N PRO A 43 -10.36 6.99 -12.71
CA PRO A 43 -11.62 6.33 -12.45
C PRO A 43 -11.81 5.00 -13.19
N ALA A 44 -11.32 4.88 -14.43
CA ALA A 44 -11.44 3.64 -15.20
C ALA A 44 -10.54 2.52 -14.65
N VAL A 45 -9.37 2.88 -14.09
CA VAL A 45 -8.49 1.92 -13.40
C VAL A 45 -9.13 1.46 -12.09
N LEU A 46 -9.67 2.40 -11.31
CA LEU A 46 -10.40 2.08 -10.09
C LEU A 46 -11.60 1.16 -10.37
N ASP A 47 -12.39 1.47 -11.40
CA ASP A 47 -13.55 0.65 -11.78
C ASP A 47 -13.11 -0.78 -12.16
N ALA A 48 -12.02 -0.93 -12.92
CA ALA A 48 -11.46 -2.25 -13.25
C ALA A 48 -10.98 -3.03 -12.02
N GLU A 49 -10.34 -2.36 -11.06
CA GLU A 49 -9.89 -2.96 -9.80
C GLU A 49 -11.06 -3.42 -8.93
N LEU A 50 -12.15 -2.64 -8.88
CA LEU A 50 -13.38 -3.06 -8.21
C LEU A 50 -14.01 -4.27 -8.90
N ASP A 51 -14.12 -4.26 -10.24
CA ASP A 51 -14.70 -5.36 -11.00
C ASP A 51 -13.92 -6.67 -10.81
N GLU A 52 -12.60 -6.61 -10.65
CA GLU A 52 -11.76 -7.80 -10.44
C GLU A 52 -11.71 -8.28 -8.99
N HIS A 53 -11.73 -7.36 -8.01
CA HIS A 53 -11.39 -7.67 -6.63
C HIS A 53 -12.53 -7.54 -5.62
N LEU A 54 -13.60 -6.82 -5.94
CA LEU A 54 -14.78 -6.71 -5.08
C LEU A 54 -15.77 -7.83 -5.42
N VAL A 55 -16.13 -8.63 -4.43
CA VAL A 55 -16.99 -9.81 -4.62
C VAL A 55 -18.27 -9.70 -3.80
N ALA A 56 -19.37 -10.19 -4.37
CA ALA A 56 -20.61 -10.38 -3.63
C ALA A 56 -20.45 -11.51 -2.61
N LEU A 57 -20.86 -11.25 -1.38
CA LEU A 57 -20.81 -12.19 -0.26
C LEU A 57 -22.18 -12.88 -0.07
N PRO A 58 -22.23 -14.06 0.57
CA PRO A 58 -23.49 -14.79 0.78
C PRO A 58 -24.56 -14.01 1.58
N ASN A 59 -24.15 -13.01 2.37
CA ASN A 59 -25.05 -12.13 3.14
C ASN A 59 -25.65 -10.98 2.31
N GLY A 60 -25.37 -10.93 0.99
CA GLY A 60 -25.84 -9.87 0.10
C GLY A 60 -25.00 -8.58 0.13
N ARG A 61 -23.94 -8.55 0.93
CA ARG A 61 -22.96 -7.44 1.02
C ARG A 61 -21.79 -7.69 0.06
N TYR A 62 -20.87 -6.75 -0.02
CA TYR A 62 -19.69 -6.80 -0.87
C TYR A 62 -18.41 -6.74 -0.05
N GLY A 63 -17.43 -7.58 -0.37
CA GLY A 63 -16.14 -7.59 0.32
C GLY A 63 -14.98 -7.77 -0.66
N TRP A 64 -13.78 -7.42 -0.22
CA TRP A 64 -12.57 -7.64 -1.01
C TRP A 64 -12.24 -9.14 -1.08
N ARG A 65 -11.73 -9.59 -2.22
CA ARG A 65 -11.24 -10.97 -2.45
C ARG A 65 -9.95 -11.25 -1.67
N VAL A 66 -10.05 -11.28 -0.34
CA VAL A 66 -8.93 -11.46 0.60
C VAL A 66 -9.31 -12.38 1.76
N SER A 67 -8.31 -12.91 2.46
CA SER A 67 -8.50 -13.60 3.73
C SER A 67 -8.39 -12.59 4.88
N LEU A 68 -9.51 -12.26 5.54
CA LEU A 68 -9.53 -11.30 6.64
C LEU A 68 -8.57 -11.70 7.79
N PRO A 69 -8.50 -12.97 8.24
CA PRO A 69 -7.49 -13.37 9.24
C PRO A 69 -6.05 -13.12 8.78
N ALA A 70 -5.76 -13.33 7.50
CA ALA A 70 -4.43 -13.04 6.96
C ALA A 70 -4.14 -11.53 6.95
N MET A 71 -5.13 -10.68 6.69
CA MET A 71 -4.99 -9.23 6.79
C MET A 71 -4.70 -8.78 8.23
N MET A 72 -5.34 -9.39 9.23
CA MET A 72 -5.05 -9.08 10.64
C MET A 72 -3.61 -9.45 11.00
N SER A 73 -3.13 -10.62 10.57
CA SER A 73 -1.72 -10.99 10.75
C SER A 73 -0.77 -10.05 10.00
N TYR A 74 -1.12 -9.64 8.78
CA TYR A 74 -0.32 -8.74 7.96
C TYR A 74 -0.08 -7.38 8.65
N TRP A 75 -1.10 -6.80 9.30
CA TRP A 75 -0.94 -5.56 10.05
C TRP A 75 0.09 -5.69 11.18
N SER A 76 0.07 -6.81 11.91
CA SER A 76 1.08 -7.08 12.94
C SER A 76 2.49 -7.23 12.36
N GLU A 77 2.62 -7.84 11.18
CA GLU A 77 3.92 -8.01 10.52
C GLU A 77 4.54 -6.66 10.12
N LEU A 78 3.73 -5.69 9.66
CA LEU A 78 4.23 -4.35 9.32
C LEU A 78 4.87 -3.61 10.51
N ALA A 79 4.38 -3.86 11.72
CA ALA A 79 4.89 -3.26 12.96
C ALA A 79 6.18 -3.92 13.48
N ARG A 80 6.56 -5.10 12.96
CA ARG A 80 7.80 -5.76 13.35
C ARG A 80 9.03 -4.92 12.97
N GLU A 81 10.13 -5.17 13.69
CA GLU A 81 11.42 -4.54 13.41
C GLU A 81 11.79 -4.69 11.93
N MET A 82 12.22 -3.59 11.32
CA MET A 82 12.41 -3.54 9.88
C MET A 82 13.44 -4.56 9.39
N VAL A 83 13.11 -5.25 8.30
CA VAL A 83 14.02 -6.16 7.61
C VAL A 83 14.46 -5.50 6.31
N LEU A 84 15.75 -5.22 6.19
CA LEU A 84 16.33 -4.51 5.06
C LEU A 84 16.86 -5.48 3.98
N PRO A 85 16.89 -5.06 2.71
CA PRO A 85 17.52 -5.84 1.64
C PRO A 85 18.98 -6.18 1.95
N SER A 86 19.47 -7.29 1.39
CA SER A 86 20.90 -7.62 1.43
C SER A 86 21.72 -6.62 0.62
N SER A 87 22.93 -6.31 1.08
CA SER A 87 23.91 -5.54 0.31
C SER A 87 24.17 -6.18 -1.06
N GLY A 88 24.33 -5.36 -2.10
CA GLY A 88 24.53 -5.80 -3.47
C GLY A 88 23.26 -5.96 -4.30
N ILE A 89 22.08 -5.70 -3.72
CA ILE A 89 20.82 -5.59 -4.47
C ILE A 89 20.45 -4.11 -4.58
N ALA A 90 20.60 -3.57 -5.79
CA ALA A 90 20.14 -2.21 -6.08
C ALA A 90 18.65 -2.08 -5.81
N THR A 91 18.27 -1.07 -5.03
CA THR A 91 16.90 -0.88 -4.54
C THR A 91 16.42 0.53 -4.83
N THR A 92 15.32 0.63 -5.57
CA THR A 92 14.54 1.88 -5.66
C THR A 92 13.34 1.77 -4.73
N LEU A 93 13.25 2.67 -3.75
CA LEU A 93 12.03 2.85 -2.96
C LEU A 93 11.23 4.01 -3.53
N VAL A 94 9.96 3.76 -3.84
CA VAL A 94 9.02 4.80 -4.27
C VAL A 94 8.11 5.17 -3.11
N ARG A 95 8.02 6.47 -2.82
CA ARG A 95 7.20 7.01 -1.72
C ARG A 95 6.08 7.92 -2.28
N PRO A 96 4.80 7.67 -1.95
CA PRO A 96 3.73 8.62 -2.23
C PRO A 96 3.90 9.86 -1.34
N ALA A 97 3.82 11.05 -1.93
CA ALA A 97 4.07 12.30 -1.22
C ALA A 97 2.89 12.74 -0.34
N TRP A 98 1.67 12.25 -0.60
CA TRP A 98 0.44 12.77 0.03
C TRP A 98 -0.15 11.84 1.09
N THR A 99 0.35 10.61 1.20
CA THR A 99 -0.11 9.66 2.22
C THR A 99 0.25 10.14 3.63
N SER A 100 -0.76 10.35 4.45
CA SER A 100 -0.62 10.80 5.83
C SER A 100 -1.46 9.94 6.79
N PRO A 101 -0.85 9.36 7.84
CA PRO A 101 0.59 9.31 8.08
C PRO A 101 1.31 8.40 7.05
N PRO A 102 2.60 8.63 6.76
CA PRO A 102 3.31 7.87 5.75
C PRO A 102 3.70 6.47 6.25
N TYR A 103 3.46 5.45 5.43
CA TYR A 103 3.95 4.09 5.68
C TYR A 103 5.47 3.99 5.47
N VAL A 104 6.00 4.76 4.51
CA VAL A 104 7.45 4.90 4.32
C VAL A 104 7.95 6.02 5.23
N THR A 105 8.39 5.62 6.42
CA THR A 105 8.90 6.53 7.44
C THR A 105 10.33 7.00 7.14
N ASP A 106 10.73 8.15 7.71
CA ASP A 106 12.12 8.61 7.59
C ASP A 106 13.10 7.63 8.22
N ARG A 107 12.71 6.94 9.30
CA ARG A 107 13.48 5.86 9.93
C ARG A 107 13.79 4.73 8.93
N LEU A 108 12.81 4.31 8.12
CA LEU A 108 13.01 3.28 7.10
C LEU A 108 13.96 3.78 6.00
N VAL A 109 13.77 5.03 5.55
CA VAL A 109 14.62 5.64 4.52
C VAL A 109 16.07 5.73 4.97
N ASP A 110 16.32 6.18 6.20
CA ASP A 110 17.68 6.32 6.73
C ASP A 110 18.36 4.96 6.91
N ALA A 111 17.62 3.95 7.39
CA ALA A 111 18.13 2.60 7.49
C ALA A 111 18.49 1.99 6.11
N LEU A 112 17.68 2.24 5.08
CA LEU A 112 17.98 1.82 3.71
C LEU A 112 19.21 2.55 3.14
N ARG A 113 19.34 3.86 3.38
CA ARG A 113 20.53 4.63 2.98
C ARG A 113 21.79 4.09 3.63
N GLU A 114 21.75 3.83 4.94
CA GLU A 114 22.88 3.27 5.69
C GLU A 114 23.27 1.88 5.17
N ARG A 115 22.28 1.01 4.93
CA ARG A 115 22.50 -0.38 4.53
C ARG A 115 23.04 -0.53 3.11
N LEU A 116 22.55 0.29 2.18
CA LEU A 116 22.74 0.09 0.74
C LEU A 116 23.62 1.16 0.09
N GLY A 117 23.80 2.32 0.72
CA GLY A 117 24.64 3.39 0.20
C GLY A 117 24.27 3.79 -1.23
N ALA A 118 25.23 3.66 -2.16
CA ALA A 118 25.04 4.01 -3.57
C ALA A 118 24.05 3.10 -4.31
N ASP A 119 23.75 1.92 -3.77
CA ASP A 119 22.77 0.99 -4.35
C ASP A 119 21.31 1.39 -4.03
N PHE A 120 21.10 2.44 -3.21
CA PHE A 120 19.76 2.91 -2.85
C PHE A 120 19.36 4.19 -3.59
N ALA A 121 18.15 4.18 -4.13
CA ALA A 121 17.48 5.36 -4.65
C ALA A 121 16.12 5.54 -3.97
N LEU A 122 15.83 6.77 -3.54
CA LEU A 122 14.51 7.18 -3.08
C LEU A 122 13.87 8.08 -4.15
N VAL A 123 12.68 7.70 -4.60
CA VAL A 123 11.88 8.49 -5.54
C VAL A 123 10.56 8.84 -4.86
N SER A 124 10.11 10.09 -5.01
CA SER A 124 8.83 10.55 -4.47
C SER A 124 7.89 10.90 -5.62
N PHE A 125 6.65 10.45 -5.56
CA PHE A 125 5.61 10.82 -6.53
C PHE A 125 4.47 11.58 -5.84
N ASP A 126 3.97 12.59 -6.54
CA ASP A 126 2.83 13.42 -6.13
C ASP A 126 1.52 12.66 -6.35
N CYS A 127 1.21 11.77 -5.40
CA CYS A 127 -0.02 10.99 -5.30
C CYS A 127 -0.21 10.45 -3.89
N ASP A 128 -1.40 9.89 -3.66
CA ASP A 128 -1.75 9.04 -2.52
C ASP A 128 -1.17 7.61 -2.64
N HIS A 129 -1.63 6.72 -1.75
CA HIS A 129 -1.02 5.43 -1.45
C HIS A 129 -0.84 4.50 -2.66
N MET A 130 -1.79 4.50 -3.61
CA MET A 130 -1.81 3.60 -4.76
C MET A 130 -0.93 4.13 -5.90
N VAL A 131 0.38 4.08 -5.69
CA VAL A 131 1.38 4.68 -6.60
C VAL A 131 1.36 4.04 -7.98
N ALA A 132 1.25 2.71 -8.07
CA ALA A 132 1.31 2.00 -9.34
C ALA A 132 0.10 2.30 -10.23
N GLU A 133 -1.06 2.48 -9.61
CA GLU A 133 -2.33 2.78 -10.25
C GLU A 133 -2.44 4.26 -10.60
N SER A 134 -1.87 5.14 -9.76
CA SER A 134 -1.87 6.59 -9.98
C SER A 134 -0.81 7.06 -10.97
N LYS A 135 0.35 6.39 -11.04
CA LYS A 135 1.53 6.78 -11.84
C LYS A 135 2.10 5.60 -12.64
N PRO A 136 1.28 4.88 -13.43
CA PRO A 136 1.70 3.62 -14.04
C PRO A 136 2.86 3.80 -15.03
N ALA A 137 2.91 4.92 -15.76
CA ALA A 137 3.97 5.17 -16.74
C ALA A 137 5.33 5.41 -16.07
N GLU A 138 5.33 6.19 -14.97
CA GLU A 138 6.50 6.51 -14.18
C GLU A 138 7.02 5.27 -13.43
N VAL A 139 6.13 4.49 -12.81
CA VAL A 139 6.50 3.21 -12.18
C VAL A 139 7.08 2.25 -13.22
N ALA A 140 6.47 2.13 -14.40
CA ALA A 140 6.99 1.26 -15.46
C ALA A 140 8.36 1.72 -15.97
N ALA A 141 8.64 3.03 -15.99
CA ALA A 141 9.97 3.55 -16.35
C ALA A 141 11.04 3.15 -15.33
N LEU A 142 10.73 3.26 -14.02
CA LEU A 142 11.64 2.82 -12.95
C LEU A 142 11.92 1.31 -13.00
N ILE A 143 10.91 0.50 -13.31
CA ILE A 143 11.09 -0.95 -13.48
C ILE A 143 12.03 -1.23 -14.65
N ARG A 144 11.81 -0.61 -15.82
CA ARG A 144 12.68 -0.78 -16.99
C ARG A 144 14.12 -0.37 -16.69
N GLU A 145 14.33 0.74 -16.01
CA GLU A 145 15.67 1.20 -15.60
C GLU A 145 16.42 0.13 -14.78
N ARG A 146 15.72 -0.62 -13.92
CA ARG A 146 16.32 -1.68 -13.11
C ARG A 146 16.54 -3.00 -13.85
N MET A 147 15.91 -3.18 -15.00
CA MET A 147 16.08 -4.37 -15.83
C MET A 147 17.25 -4.26 -16.81
N GLY A 148 17.78 -3.05 -17.04
CA GLY A 148 18.78 -2.78 -18.08
C GLY A 148 18.18 -2.78 -19.49
#